data_AF-A0A961JNP1-F1
#
_entry.id   AF-A0A961JNP1-F1
#
_cell.length_a   1.000
_cell.length_b   1.000
_cell.length_c   1.000
_cell.angle_alpha   90.00
_cell.angle_beta   90.00
_cell.angle_gamma   90.00
#
_symmetry.space_group_name_H-M   'P 1'
#
loop_
_entity.id
_entity.type
_entity.pdbx_description
1 polymer ?
#
loop_
_entity_poly.entity_id
_entity_poly.type
_entity_poly.pdbx_seq_one_letter_code
_entity_poly.pdbx_strand_id
1 'polypeptide(L)'
;MFRTVELPLWLLLLILAFATITFASHFLFPSVRWFFRKRLERAVAELNTRLTRPIEPFKLARRHDMIQRLIYDPEVSKAIQEHARTERVPEEVAFEMARRYAREIVPRFSAFVYFGFAIWLAKVLSRGFYRVRVGAFDEAGLEHVNPDATVVFVMNHRSNMDYVLVTWLAAER
;
A
#
# COMPACT_ATOMS: atom_id res chain seq x y z
N MET A 1 34.60 -4.53 42.38
CA MET A 1 35.66 -4.30 41.38
C MET A 1 35.20 -3.23 40.40
N PHE A 2 35.27 -1.97 40.79
CA PHE A 2 35.01 -0.85 39.88
C PHE A 2 36.33 -0.13 39.67
N ARG A 3 36.86 -0.17 38.44
CA ARG A 3 38.06 0.54 38.03
C ARG A 3 37.61 1.71 37.17
N THR A 4 38.12 2.91 37.46
CA THR A 4 37.88 4.08 36.62
C THR A 4 38.59 3.89 35.28
N VAL A 5 37.86 4.12 34.19
CA VAL A 5 38.39 4.11 32.82
C VAL A 5 38.19 5.51 32.27
N GLU A 6 39.27 6.18 31.91
CA GLU A 6 39.21 7.50 31.29
C GLU A 6 38.86 7.36 29.80
N LEU A 7 37.79 8.03 29.38
CA LEU A 7 37.30 8.02 28.01
C LEU A 7 37.20 9.45 27.48
N PRO A 8 37.63 9.73 26.24
CA PRO A 8 37.39 11.01 25.61
C PRO A 8 35.89 11.34 25.51
N LEU A 9 35.50 12.57 25.81
CA LEU A 9 34.09 13.00 25.84
C LEU A 9 33.37 12.74 24.51
N TRP A 10 34.03 12.98 23.38
CA TRP A 10 33.46 12.75 22.05
C TRP A 10 33.13 11.27 21.81
N LEU A 11 33.95 10.35 22.33
CA LEU A 11 33.75 8.91 22.18
C LEU A 11 32.54 8.47 23.03
N LEU A 12 32.41 9.01 24.24
CA LEU A 12 31.25 8.78 25.10
C LEU A 12 29.94 9.25 24.43
N LEU A 13 29.95 10.45 23.84
CA LEU A 13 28.78 10.97 23.11
C LEU A 13 28.41 10.11 21.91
N LEU A 14 29.40 9.61 21.18
CA LEU A 14 29.18 8.73 20.03
C LEU A 14 28.60 7.38 20.48
N ILE A 15 29.13 6.78 21.55
CA ILE A 15 28.58 5.54 22.14
C ILE A 15 27.14 5.74 22.60
N LEU A 16 26.85 6.85 23.30
CA LEU A 16 25.50 7.17 23.76
C LEU A 16 24.55 7.36 22.57
N ALA A 17 24.96 8.07 21.52
CA ALA A 17 24.15 8.25 20.32
C ALA A 17 23.79 6.92 19.65
N PHE A 18 24.78 6.03 19.44
CA PHE A 18 24.51 4.69 18.90
C PHE A 18 23.61 3.86 19.82
N ALA A 19 23.83 3.91 21.13
CA ALA A 19 23.01 3.21 22.11
C ALA A 19 21.56 3.72 22.08
N THR A 20 21.33 5.04 22.02
CA THR A 20 20.00 5.63 21.94
C THR A 20 19.30 5.26 20.62
N ILE A 21 19.99 5.34 19.48
CA ILE A 21 19.43 4.96 18.17
C ILE A 21 19.05 3.47 18.16
N THR A 22 19.93 2.61 18.69
CA THR A 22 19.70 1.16 18.75
C THR A 22 18.55 0.82 19.69
N PHE A 23 18.52 1.42 20.88
CA PHE A 23 17.42 1.26 21.84
C PHE A 23 16.09 1.73 21.25
N ALA A 24 16.07 2.91 20.62
CA ALA A 24 14.86 3.42 19.98
C ALA A 24 14.38 2.46 18.88
N SER A 25 15.27 2.08 17.94
CA SER A 25 14.97 1.19 16.80
C SER A 25 14.43 -0.19 17.21
N HIS A 26 14.98 -0.79 18.28
CA HIS A 26 14.62 -2.15 18.68
C HIS A 26 13.50 -2.22 19.73
N PHE A 27 13.37 -1.23 20.63
CA PHE A 27 12.37 -1.28 21.71
C PHE A 27 11.17 -0.36 21.47
N LEU A 28 11.41 0.88 21.01
CA LEU A 28 10.33 1.85 20.85
C LEU A 28 9.60 1.68 19.52
N PHE A 29 10.32 1.55 18.40
CA PHE A 29 9.68 1.49 17.08
C PHE A 29 8.76 0.28 16.86
N PRO A 30 9.01 -0.95 17.35
CA PRO A 30 8.07 -2.06 17.16
C PRO A 30 6.74 -1.84 17.88
N SER A 31 6.79 -1.43 19.14
CA SER A 31 5.63 -1.14 19.99
C SER A 31 4.81 0.03 19.44
N VAL A 32 5.51 1.09 19.02
CA VAL A 32 4.91 2.28 18.42
C VAL A 32 4.27 1.95 17.07
N ARG A 33 4.93 1.17 16.21
CA ARG A 33 4.36 0.73 14.93
C ARG A 33 3.11 -0.12 15.13
N TRP A 34 3.10 -1.02 16.11
CA TRP A 34 1.92 -1.82 16.44
C TRP A 34 0.76 -0.95 16.92
N PHE A 35 1.04 0.01 17.82
CA PHE A 35 0.05 0.93 18.34
C PHE A 35 -0.59 1.78 17.23
N PHE A 36 0.24 2.38 16.37
CA PHE A 36 -0.26 3.15 15.23
C PHE A 36 -1.00 2.28 14.23
N ARG A 37 -0.52 1.07 13.92
CA ARG A 37 -1.22 0.13 13.03
C ARG A 37 -2.62 -0.18 13.56
N LYS A 38 -2.74 -0.56 14.83
CA LYS A 38 -4.03 -0.88 15.46
C LYS A 38 -4.98 0.32 15.46
N ARG A 39 -4.44 1.53 15.66
CA ARG A 39 -5.24 2.77 15.62
C ARG A 39 -5.70 3.10 14.19
N LEU A 40 -4.84 2.88 13.19
CA LEU A 40 -5.18 3.05 11.76
C LEU A 40 -6.21 2.02 11.31
N GLU A 41 -6.07 0.75 11.70
CA GLU A 41 -7.04 -0.31 11.44
C GLU A 41 -8.42 0.03 12.01
N ARG A 42 -8.48 0.54 13.25
CA ARG A 42 -9.75 1.01 13.85
C ARG A 42 -10.34 2.22 13.12
N ALA A 43 -9.51 3.21 12.78
CA ALA A 43 -9.96 4.40 12.06
C ALA A 43 -10.52 4.04 10.67
N VAL A 44 -9.86 3.10 9.97
CA VAL A 44 -10.35 2.56 8.70
C VAL A 44 -11.64 1.77 8.90
N ALA A 45 -11.74 0.94 9.95
CA ALA A 45 -12.95 0.19 10.24
C ALA A 45 -14.13 1.12 10.52
N GLU A 46 -13.93 2.17 11.31
CA GLU A 46 -14.95 3.21 11.57
C GLU A 46 -15.32 3.95 10.28
N LEU A 47 -14.33 4.33 9.46
CA LEU A 47 -14.59 4.97 8.17
C LEU A 47 -15.40 4.06 7.24
N ASN A 48 -15.08 2.76 7.20
CA ASN A 48 -15.80 1.75 6.41
C ASN A 48 -17.26 1.60 6.82
N THR A 49 -17.66 1.94 8.06
CA THR A 49 -19.08 1.95 8.45
C THR A 49 -19.89 3.06 7.79
N ARG A 50 -19.21 4.10 7.31
CA ARG A 50 -19.83 5.29 6.68
C ARG A 50 -19.63 5.34 5.17
N LEU A 51 -18.72 4.52 4.63
CA LEU A 51 -18.44 4.47 3.21
C LEU A 51 -19.42 3.54 2.50
N THR A 52 -20.05 4.03 1.44
CA THR A 52 -20.87 3.24 0.52
C THR A 52 -20.09 2.08 -0.10
N ARG A 53 -18.75 2.22 -0.22
CA ARG A 53 -17.83 1.15 -0.64
C ARG A 53 -16.72 0.97 0.41
N PRO A 54 -16.67 -0.15 1.15
CA PRO A 54 -15.68 -0.37 2.19
C PRO A 54 -14.27 -0.51 1.60
N ILE A 55 -13.29 0.07 2.28
CA ILE A 55 -11.86 -0.06 1.98
C ILE A 55 -11.42 -1.48 2.36
N GLU A 56 -10.98 -2.25 1.38
CA GLU A 56 -10.46 -3.59 1.60
C GLU A 56 -9.10 -3.56 2.34
N PRO A 57 -8.93 -4.35 3.42
CA PRO A 57 -7.67 -4.41 4.16
C PRO A 57 -6.49 -4.88 3.31
N PHE A 58 -6.75 -5.63 2.24
CA PHE A 58 -5.72 -6.09 1.30
C PHE A 58 -4.99 -4.92 0.61
N LYS A 59 -5.65 -3.77 0.47
CA LYS A 59 -5.05 -2.52 -0.03
C LYS A 59 -4.22 -1.77 1.03
N LEU A 60 -4.28 -2.20 2.29
CA LEU A 60 -3.57 -1.62 3.43
C LEU A 60 -2.47 -2.53 3.97
N ALA A 61 -2.46 -3.82 3.59
CA ALA A 61 -1.36 -4.72 3.89
C ALA A 61 -0.06 -4.16 3.31
N ARG A 62 0.99 -4.08 4.13
CA ARG A 62 2.30 -3.63 3.62
C ARG A 62 2.73 -4.61 2.54
N ARG A 63 3.21 -4.11 1.40
CA ARG A 63 3.73 -4.93 0.29
C ARG A 63 4.63 -6.08 0.77
N HIS A 64 5.42 -5.85 1.81
CA HIS A 64 6.25 -6.88 2.43
C HIS A 64 5.43 -8.08 2.95
N ASP A 65 4.35 -7.83 3.67
CA ASP A 65 3.48 -8.85 4.25
C ASP A 65 2.78 -9.65 3.13
N MET A 66 2.34 -8.98 2.06
CA MET A 66 1.80 -9.64 0.87
C MET A 66 2.83 -10.54 0.17
N ILE A 67 4.07 -10.07 0.02
CA ILE A 67 5.16 -10.87 -0.56
C ILE A 67 5.40 -12.12 0.30
N GLN A 68 5.48 -11.98 1.63
CA GLN A 68 5.67 -13.11 2.52
C GLN A 68 4.51 -14.11 2.40
N ARG A 69 3.27 -13.62 2.46
CA ARG A 69 2.08 -14.47 2.35
C ARG A 69 2.02 -15.24 1.02
N LEU A 70 2.42 -14.60 -0.08
CA LEU A 70 2.47 -15.23 -1.39
C LEU A 70 3.55 -16.32 -1.48
N ILE A 71 4.75 -16.07 -0.97
CA ILE A 71 5.87 -17.02 -1.06
C ILE A 71 5.61 -18.27 -0.20
N TYR A 72 4.98 -18.10 0.96
CA TYR A 72 4.61 -19.21 1.84
C TYR A 72 3.22 -19.78 1.56
N ASP A 73 2.59 -19.39 0.44
CA ASP A 73 1.35 -20.02 0.02
C ASP A 73 1.61 -21.51 -0.31
N PRO A 74 0.72 -22.44 0.09
CA PRO A 74 0.93 -23.87 -0.15
C PRO A 74 1.12 -24.24 -1.62
N GLU A 75 0.39 -23.59 -2.53
CA GLU A 75 0.49 -23.89 -3.97
C GLU A 75 1.79 -23.34 -4.55
N VAL A 76 2.22 -22.16 -4.11
CA VAL A 76 3.51 -21.57 -4.49
C VAL A 76 4.67 -22.42 -3.95
N SER A 77 4.56 -22.92 -2.71
CA SER A 77 5.57 -23.78 -2.08
C SER A 77 5.72 -25.11 -2.84
N LYS A 78 4.61 -25.72 -3.27
CA LYS A 78 4.63 -26.92 -4.13
C LYS A 78 5.33 -26.62 -5.47
N ALA A 79 4.99 -25.49 -6.10
CA ALA A 79 5.62 -25.09 -7.37
C ALA A 79 7.14 -24.85 -7.22
N ILE A 80 7.58 -24.26 -6.09
CA ILE A 80 9.00 -24.09 -5.76
C ILE A 80 9.71 -25.46 -5.69
N GLN A 81 9.11 -26.43 -4.99
CA GLN A 81 9.67 -27.78 -4.84
C GLN A 81 9.72 -28.53 -6.17
N GLU A 82 8.67 -28.43 -6.98
CA GLU A 82 8.61 -29.05 -8.31
C GLU A 82 9.67 -28.43 -9.24
N HIS A 83 9.82 -27.11 -9.23
CA HIS A 83 10.84 -26.42 -10.01
C HIS A 83 12.25 -26.82 -9.57
N ALA A 84 12.50 -26.87 -8.25
CA ALA A 84 13.78 -27.31 -7.70
C ALA A 84 14.15 -28.73 -8.16
N ARG A 85 13.18 -29.65 -8.16
CA ARG A 85 13.36 -31.03 -8.64
C ARG A 85 13.62 -31.09 -10.16
N THR A 86 12.85 -30.34 -10.93
CA THR A 86 12.91 -30.36 -12.40
C THR A 86 14.22 -29.78 -12.93
N GLU A 87 14.60 -28.60 -12.42
CA GLU A 87 15.83 -27.90 -12.80
C GLU A 87 17.07 -28.39 -12.04
N ARG A 88 16.90 -29.33 -11.09
CA ARG A 88 17.96 -29.88 -10.23
C ARG A 88 18.74 -28.80 -9.48
N VAL A 89 18.05 -27.78 -8.98
CA VAL A 89 18.62 -26.72 -8.15
C VAL A 89 18.23 -26.92 -6.68
N PRO A 90 19.02 -26.41 -5.71
CA PRO A 90 18.63 -26.40 -4.32
C PRO A 90 17.30 -25.67 -4.11
N GLU A 91 16.49 -26.15 -3.16
CA GLU A 91 15.17 -25.56 -2.86
C GLU A 91 15.29 -24.08 -2.46
N GLU A 92 16.37 -23.68 -1.77
CA GLU A 92 16.60 -22.28 -1.41
C GLU A 92 16.81 -21.37 -2.63
N VAL A 93 17.41 -21.90 -3.71
CA VAL A 93 17.63 -21.15 -4.96
C VAL A 93 16.30 -20.92 -5.67
N ALA A 94 15.46 -21.96 -5.76
CA ALA A 94 14.12 -21.85 -6.30
C ALA A 94 13.24 -20.91 -5.45
N PHE A 95 13.39 -20.96 -4.13
CA PHE A 95 12.68 -20.08 -3.20
C PHE A 95 13.06 -18.61 -3.38
N GLU A 96 14.35 -18.28 -3.50
CA GLU A 96 14.78 -16.90 -3.79
C GLU A 96 14.32 -16.42 -5.17
N MET A 97 14.22 -17.33 -6.15
CA MET A 97 13.62 -17.02 -7.45
C MET A 97 12.15 -16.63 -7.31
N ALA A 98 11.35 -17.46 -6.62
CA ALA A 98 9.95 -17.15 -6.34
C ALA A 98 9.81 -15.84 -5.54
N ARG A 99 10.70 -15.57 -4.59
CA ARG A 99 10.72 -14.32 -3.83
C ARG A 99 10.99 -13.10 -4.69
N ARG A 100 11.83 -13.23 -5.72
CA ARG A 100 12.09 -12.16 -6.69
C ARG A 100 10.87 -11.91 -7.57
N TYR A 101 10.22 -12.96 -8.09
CA TYR A 101 8.97 -12.82 -8.85
C TYR A 101 7.85 -12.23 -8.00
N ALA A 102 7.70 -12.69 -6.76
CA ALA A 102 6.75 -12.11 -5.80
C ALA A 102 7.01 -10.60 -5.59
N ARG A 103 8.27 -10.17 -5.48
CA ARG A 103 8.61 -8.75 -5.41
C ARG A 103 8.21 -7.99 -6.67
N GLU A 104 8.33 -8.59 -7.84
CA GLU A 104 7.99 -7.95 -9.11
C GLU A 104 6.47 -7.80 -9.28
N ILE A 105 5.71 -8.86 -9.03
CA ILE A 105 4.27 -8.92 -9.30
C ILE A 105 3.42 -8.30 -8.20
N VAL A 106 3.87 -8.34 -6.93
CA VAL A 106 3.09 -7.78 -5.82
C VAL A 106 3.09 -6.25 -5.94
N PRO A 107 1.91 -5.63 -6.18
CA PRO A 107 1.83 -4.22 -6.48
C PRO A 107 2.19 -3.37 -5.25
N ARG A 108 2.78 -2.20 -5.50
CA ARG A 108 2.83 -1.11 -4.51
C ARG A 108 1.57 -0.27 -4.65
N PHE A 109 0.50 -0.68 -3.99
CA PHE A 109 -0.71 0.13 -3.90
C PHE A 109 -0.63 1.07 -2.70
N SER A 110 -1.00 2.34 -2.90
CA SER A 110 -1.19 3.30 -1.82
C SER A 110 -2.50 4.03 -2.05
N ALA A 111 -3.50 3.72 -1.23
CA ALA A 111 -4.80 4.38 -1.29
C ALA A 111 -4.66 5.91 -1.18
N PHE A 112 -3.75 6.40 -0.34
CA PHE A 112 -3.49 7.84 -0.19
C PHE A 112 -2.94 8.50 -1.46
N VAL A 113 -2.02 7.82 -2.16
CA VAL A 113 -1.45 8.36 -3.41
C VAL A 113 -2.51 8.39 -4.51
N TYR A 114 -3.26 7.30 -4.69
CA TYR A 114 -4.26 7.19 -5.75
C TYR A 114 -5.53 8.01 -5.47
N PHE A 115 -6.08 7.91 -4.26
CA PHE A 115 -7.36 8.54 -3.91
C PHE A 115 -7.22 9.88 -3.17
N GLY A 116 -6.00 10.33 -2.87
CA GLY A 116 -5.76 11.65 -2.32
C GLY A 116 -5.03 12.52 -3.33
N PHE A 117 -3.72 12.29 -3.44
CA PHE A 117 -2.84 13.12 -4.24
C PHE A 117 -3.18 13.10 -5.73
N ALA A 118 -3.43 11.93 -6.31
CA ALA A 118 -3.68 11.81 -7.74
C ALA A 118 -5.03 12.43 -8.16
N ILE A 119 -6.09 12.35 -7.34
CA ILE A 119 -7.35 13.07 -7.61
C ILE A 119 -7.15 14.57 -7.54
N TRP A 120 -6.45 15.07 -6.52
CA TRP A 120 -6.12 16.49 -6.44
C TRP A 120 -5.36 16.96 -7.68
N LEU A 121 -4.34 16.21 -8.09
CA LEU A 121 -3.56 16.50 -9.30
C LEU A 121 -4.43 16.44 -10.56
N ALA A 122 -5.29 15.41 -10.68
CA ALA A 122 -6.23 15.26 -11.78
C ALA A 122 -7.16 16.46 -11.90
N LYS A 123 -7.68 16.96 -10.78
CA LYS A 123 -8.53 18.16 -10.72
C LYS A 123 -7.79 19.41 -11.19
N VAL A 124 -6.57 19.64 -10.69
CA VAL A 124 -5.74 20.80 -11.07
C VAL A 124 -5.40 20.77 -12.55
N LEU A 125 -4.92 19.63 -13.06
CA LEU A 125 -4.59 19.47 -14.49
C LEU A 125 -5.82 19.62 -15.38
N SER A 126 -6.93 18.96 -15.01
CA SER A 126 -8.17 19.03 -15.80
C SER A 126 -8.69 20.46 -15.91
N ARG A 127 -8.69 21.23 -14.81
CA ARG A 127 -9.12 22.65 -14.82
C ARG A 127 -8.11 23.58 -15.50
N GLY A 128 -6.83 23.24 -15.50
CA GLY A 128 -5.79 24.02 -16.15
C GLY A 128 -5.83 23.93 -17.68
N PHE A 129 -6.06 22.74 -18.22
CA PHE A 129 -6.07 22.51 -19.68
C PHE A 129 -7.47 22.60 -20.31
N TYR A 130 -8.54 22.38 -19.54
CA TYR A 130 -9.90 22.29 -20.07
C TYR A 130 -10.90 23.08 -19.24
N ARG A 131 -11.91 23.63 -19.93
CA ARG A 131 -13.13 24.12 -19.29
C ARG A 131 -14.07 22.95 -19.05
N VAL A 132 -14.01 22.36 -17.87
CA VAL A 132 -14.83 21.20 -17.52
C VAL A 132 -16.26 21.65 -17.17
N ARG A 133 -17.24 21.09 -17.89
CA ARG A 133 -18.67 21.27 -17.63
C ARG A 133 -19.26 19.90 -17.32
N VAL A 134 -19.68 19.73 -16.08
CA VAL A 134 -20.41 18.53 -15.65
C VAL A 134 -21.89 18.83 -15.92
N GLY A 135 -22.45 18.21 -16.96
CA GLY A 135 -23.91 18.26 -17.20
C GLY A 135 -24.64 17.49 -16.09
N ALA A 136 -25.96 17.65 -15.98
CA ALA A 136 -26.79 16.94 -15.01
C ALA A 136 -26.52 15.42 -15.09
N PHE A 137 -25.65 14.96 -14.21
CA PHE A 137 -25.45 13.54 -13.99
C PHE A 137 -26.69 13.05 -13.26
N ASP A 138 -27.27 11.94 -13.72
CA ASP A 138 -28.37 11.28 -13.04
C ASP A 138 -27.84 10.61 -11.76
N GLU A 139 -27.52 11.44 -10.75
CA GLU A 139 -27.09 11.00 -9.43
C GLU A 139 -28.18 10.14 -8.79
N ALA A 140 -29.44 10.54 -8.96
CA ALA A 140 -30.60 9.79 -8.50
C ALA A 140 -30.64 8.38 -9.11
N GLY A 141 -30.51 8.24 -10.43
CA GLY A 141 -30.49 6.92 -11.08
C GLY A 141 -29.32 6.03 -10.64
N LEU A 142 -28.17 6.62 -10.30
CA LEU A 142 -26.99 5.88 -9.86
C LEU A 142 -27.03 5.49 -8.38
N GLU A 143 -27.67 6.26 -7.50
CA GLU A 143 -27.91 5.89 -6.10
C GLU A 143 -28.85 4.67 -5.97
N HIS A 144 -29.75 4.47 -6.94
CA HIS A 144 -30.66 3.32 -6.98
C HIS A 144 -30.02 2.06 -7.56
N VAL A 145 -28.79 2.14 -8.09
CA VAL A 145 -28.08 0.96 -8.59
C VAL A 145 -27.66 0.11 -7.41
N ASN A 146 -27.99 -1.19 -7.48
CA ASN A 146 -27.61 -2.17 -6.46
C ASN A 146 -26.10 -2.08 -6.17
N PRO A 147 -25.66 -1.96 -4.90
CA PRO A 147 -24.25 -1.88 -4.52
C PRO A 147 -23.39 -3.04 -5.04
N ASP A 148 -23.99 -4.23 -5.22
CA ASP A 148 -23.31 -5.44 -5.73
C ASP A 148 -23.30 -5.51 -7.26
N ALA A 149 -23.95 -4.57 -7.95
CA ALA A 149 -23.97 -4.53 -9.40
C ALA A 149 -22.65 -3.96 -9.96
N THR A 150 -22.20 -4.54 -11.07
CA THR A 150 -21.08 -3.99 -11.84
C THR A 150 -21.56 -2.82 -12.68
N VAL A 151 -21.10 -1.61 -12.34
CA VAL A 151 -21.40 -0.40 -13.12
C VAL A 151 -20.38 -0.26 -14.25
N VAL A 152 -20.85 -0.31 -15.49
CA VAL A 152 -20.02 -0.10 -16.68
C VAL A 152 -20.28 1.31 -17.22
N PHE A 153 -19.27 2.17 -17.14
CA PHE A 153 -19.32 3.49 -17.77
C PHE A 153 -18.90 3.39 -19.23
N VAL A 154 -19.85 3.58 -20.14
CA VAL A 154 -19.56 3.67 -21.57
C VAL A 154 -19.28 5.14 -21.90
N MET A 155 -18.02 5.43 -22.24
CA MET A 155 -17.53 6.78 -22.50
C MET A 155 -16.96 6.87 -23.91
N ASN A 156 -17.12 8.04 -24.54
CA ASN A 156 -16.35 8.37 -25.74
C ASN A 156 -14.89 8.61 -25.33
N HIS A 157 -13.94 8.24 -26.21
CA HIS A 157 -12.51 8.47 -25.99
C HIS A 157 -11.95 9.43 -27.05
N ARG A 158 -11.55 10.61 -26.60
CA ARG A 158 -10.94 11.67 -27.42
C ARG A 158 -9.48 11.96 -27.05
N SER A 159 -9.04 11.66 -25.83
CA SER A 159 -7.68 11.96 -25.36
C SER A 159 -7.27 11.10 -24.16
N ASN A 160 -5.96 10.93 -23.97
CA ASN A 160 -5.41 10.37 -22.73
C ASN A 160 -5.86 11.12 -21.46
N MET A 161 -6.27 12.39 -21.59
CA MET A 161 -6.83 13.18 -20.49
C MET A 161 -8.20 12.63 -20.01
N ASP A 162 -8.93 11.88 -20.83
CA ASP A 162 -10.26 11.37 -20.45
C ASP A 162 -10.19 10.49 -19.21
N TYR A 163 -9.13 9.68 -19.07
CA TYR A 163 -8.91 8.86 -17.87
C TYR A 163 -8.64 9.71 -16.62
N VAL A 164 -7.91 10.82 -16.78
CA VAL A 164 -7.62 11.77 -15.69
C VAL A 164 -8.91 12.47 -15.25
N LEU A 165 -9.72 12.90 -16.22
CA LEU A 165 -10.99 13.57 -15.98
C LEU A 165 -11.99 12.63 -15.29
N VAL A 166 -12.13 11.39 -15.77
CA VAL A 166 -13.00 10.37 -15.17
C VAL A 166 -12.54 10.01 -13.76
N THR A 167 -11.23 9.92 -13.51
CA THR A 167 -10.70 9.67 -12.15
C THR A 167 -11.14 10.77 -11.18
N TRP A 168 -11.11 12.03 -11.61
CA TRP A 168 -11.59 13.14 -10.78
C TRP A 168 -13.12 13.08 -10.60
N LEU A 169 -13.89 12.93 -11.68
CA LEU A 169 -15.37 12.93 -11.62
C LEU A 169 -15.94 11.75 -10.84
N ALA A 170 -15.33 10.57 -10.96
CA ALA A 170 -15.76 9.38 -10.24
C ALA A 170 -15.44 9.45 -8.74
N ALA A 171 -14.49 10.31 -8.34
CA ALA A 171 -14.05 10.42 -6.95
C ALA A 171 -14.63 11.63 -6.20
N GLU A 172 -15.31 12.56 -6.89
CA GLU A 172 -16.20 13.54 -6.24
C GLU A 172 -17.58 12.93 -5.87
N ARG A 173 -17.76 11.62 -6.07
CA ARG A 173 -18.82 10.80 -5.50
C ARG A 173 -18.36 10.10 -4.23
#